data_AF-A0A1B1UGU8-F1
#
_entry.id   AF-A0A1B1UGU8-F1
#
_cell.length_a   1.000
_cell.length_b   1.000
_cell.length_c   1.000
_cell.angle_alpha   90.00
_cell.angle_beta   90.00
_cell.angle_gamma   90.00
#
_symmetry.space_group_name_H-M   'P 1'
#
loop_
_entity.id
_entity.type
_entity.pdbx_description
1 polymer ?
#
loop_
_entity_poly.entity_id
_entity_poly.type
_entity_poly.pdbx_seq_one_letter_code
_entity_poly.pdbx_strand_id
1 'polypeptide(L)'
;MIMEMRVYRCLPGRLPALMKRFDTLTLKLWDKHGIKQAGFFTTLIGTSNQELTYFIAWDSLADREKKWTAFQSDPDWIAGRARSEEDGQIIDNIVSQLLVPTAFSAVK
;
A
#
# COMPACT_ATOMS: atom_id res chain seq x y z
N MET A 1 14.66 -11.56 2.08
CA MET A 1 13.55 -10.73 2.62
C MET A 1 13.87 -9.26 2.45
N ILE A 2 12.93 -8.49 1.93
CA ILE A 2 13.00 -7.05 1.70
C ILE A 2 11.71 -6.44 2.26
N MET A 3 11.80 -5.28 2.89
CA MET A 3 10.65 -4.51 3.32
C MET A 3 10.43 -3.35 2.37
N GLU A 4 9.23 -3.21 1.80
CA GLU A 4 8.84 -2.02 1.05
C GLU A 4 8.01 -1.11 1.95
N MET A 5 8.56 0.04 2.32
CA MET A 5 7.79 1.12 2.93
C MET A 5 7.11 1.92 1.83
N ARG A 6 5.83 2.22 2.00
CA ARG A 6 5.07 3.09 1.10
C ARG A 6 4.35 4.16 1.92
N VAL A 7 4.43 5.39 1.44
CA VAL A 7 3.72 6.54 2.02
C VAL A 7 2.83 7.13 0.93
N TYR A 8 1.52 7.07 1.16
CA TYR A 8 0.53 7.63 0.26
C TYR A 8 0.02 8.94 0.85
N ARG A 9 0.33 10.06 0.20
CA ARG A 9 -0.21 11.38 0.53
C ARG A 9 -1.53 11.55 -0.20
N CYS A 10 -2.63 11.68 0.55
CA CYS A 10 -3.93 11.97 -0.03
C CYS A 10 -4.14 13.47 -0.27
N LEU A 11 -5.00 13.78 -1.24
CA LEU A 11 -5.59 15.12 -1.35
C LEU A 11 -6.42 15.44 -0.09
N PRO A 12 -6.60 16.73 0.26
CA PRO A 12 -7.35 17.12 1.46
C PRO A 12 -8.73 16.45 1.54
N GLY A 13 -9.01 15.80 2.67
CA GLY A 13 -10.29 15.12 2.94
C GLY A 13 -10.47 13.77 2.24
N ARG A 14 -9.50 13.29 1.44
CA ARG A 14 -9.63 12.03 0.69
C ARG A 14 -9.05 10.80 1.41
N LEU A 15 -8.36 10.98 2.54
CA LEU A 15 -7.80 9.86 3.33
C LEU A 15 -8.88 8.80 3.72
N PRO A 16 -10.09 9.16 4.19
CA PRO A 16 -11.12 8.16 4.49
C PRO A 16 -11.50 7.28 3.30
N ALA A 17 -11.51 7.82 2.08
CA ALA A 17 -11.78 7.06 0.88
C ALA A 17 -10.64 6.07 0.57
N LEU A 18 -9.38 6.45 0.83
CA LEU A 18 -8.25 5.54 0.74
C LEU A 18 -8.38 4.39 1.77
N MET A 19 -8.70 4.71 3.02
CA MET A 19 -8.86 3.71 4.08
C MET A 19 -9.95 2.69 3.71
N LYS A 20 -11.11 3.16 3.24
CA LYS A 20 -12.20 2.30 2.76
C LYS A 20 -11.75 1.39 1.61
N ARG A 21 -10.96 1.91 0.66
CA ARG A 21 -10.42 1.12 -0.46
C ARG A 21 -9.53 -0.02 0.04
N PHE A 22 -8.66 0.26 1.00
CA PHE A 22 -7.78 -0.76 1.57
C PHE A 22 -8.57 -1.85 2.30
N ASP A 23 -9.48 -1.44 3.19
CA ASP A 23 -10.29 -2.33 4.03
C ASP A 23 -11.23 -3.23 3.21
N THR A 24 -11.90 -2.66 2.20
CA THR A 24 -12.96 -3.39 1.48
C THR A 24 -12.48 -4.18 0.27
N LEU A 25 -11.36 -3.77 -0.35
CA LEU A 25 -10.89 -4.28 -1.65
C LEU A 25 -9.42 -4.68 -1.63
N THR A 26 -8.50 -3.74 -1.36
CA THR A 26 -7.07 -3.96 -1.63
C THR A 26 -6.50 -5.11 -0.84
N LEU A 27 -6.79 -5.22 0.46
CA LEU A 27 -6.23 -6.29 1.30
C LEU A 27 -6.71 -7.68 0.88
N LYS A 28 -7.96 -7.82 0.43
CA LYS A 28 -8.48 -9.10 -0.10
C LYS A 28 -7.79 -9.51 -1.39
N LEU A 29 -7.52 -8.55 -2.27
CA LEU A 29 -6.78 -8.82 -3.50
C LEU A 29 -5.29 -9.08 -3.22
N TRP A 30 -4.70 -8.40 -2.23
CA TRP A 30 -3.34 -8.71 -1.80
C TRP A 30 -3.23 -10.13 -1.26
N ASP A 31 -4.19 -10.60 -0.48
CA ASP A 31 -4.27 -11.99 -0.02
C ASP A 31 -4.34 -12.96 -1.21
N LYS A 32 -5.23 -12.70 -2.18
CA LYS A 32 -5.33 -13.45 -3.46
C LYS A 32 -3.99 -13.54 -4.21
N HIS A 33 -3.19 -12.48 -4.21
CA HIS A 33 -1.90 -12.40 -4.91
C HIS A 33 -0.68 -12.74 -4.03
N GLY A 34 -0.90 -13.13 -2.77
CA GLY A 34 0.18 -13.47 -1.83
C GLY A 34 1.08 -12.28 -1.42
N ILE A 35 0.55 -11.06 -1.47
CA ILE A 35 1.20 -9.84 -0.99
C ILE A 35 0.98 -9.72 0.52
N LYS A 36 2.06 -9.74 1.30
CA LYS A 36 2.01 -9.77 2.77
C LYS A 36 2.30 -8.39 3.36
N GLN A 37 1.29 -7.78 3.96
CA GLN A 37 1.48 -6.54 4.71
C GLN A 37 2.16 -6.80 6.06
N ALA A 38 2.99 -5.85 6.50
CA ALA A 38 3.76 -5.91 7.74
C ALA A 38 3.38 -4.78 8.73
N GLY A 39 2.38 -3.97 8.40
CA GLY A 39 1.87 -2.89 9.24
C GLY A 39 1.29 -1.74 8.43
N PHE A 40 0.27 -1.09 8.97
CA PHE A 40 -0.39 0.10 8.44
C PHE A 40 -0.58 1.15 9.54
N PHE A 41 -0.33 2.41 9.21
CA PHE A 41 -0.31 3.52 10.15
C PHE A 41 -0.84 4.79 9.48
N THR A 42 -1.60 5.59 10.22
CA THR A 42 -1.91 6.97 9.85
C THR A 42 -1.08 7.92 10.73
N THR A 43 -0.71 9.07 10.19
CA THR A 43 0.13 10.03 10.89
C THR A 43 -0.66 10.74 12.00
N LEU A 44 -0.32 10.44 13.26
CA LEU A 44 -0.86 11.15 14.42
C LEU A 44 -0.18 12.52 14.64
N ILE A 45 1.15 12.57 14.53
CA ILE A 45 1.97 13.78 14.60
C ILE A 45 3.07 13.65 13.54
N GLY A 46 3.27 14.67 12.69
CA GLY A 46 4.30 14.64 11.66
C GLY A 46 3.99 15.53 10.45
N THR A 47 4.56 15.15 9.30
CA THR A 47 4.52 15.93 8.05
C THR A 47 3.10 16.23 7.56
N SER A 48 2.20 15.24 7.62
CA SER A 48 0.81 15.42 7.22
C SER A 48 -0.08 14.35 7.82
N ASN A 49 -1.23 14.75 8.35
CA ASN A 49 -2.28 13.83 8.81
C ASN A 49 -3.12 13.23 7.67
N GLN A 50 -2.79 13.55 6.41
CA GLN A 50 -3.43 12.98 5.22
C GLN A 50 -2.62 11.81 4.63
N GLU A 51 -1.73 11.21 5.40
CA GLU A 51 -0.86 10.12 4.96
C GLU A 51 -1.30 8.77 5.50
N LEU A 52 -1.22 7.77 4.61
CA LEU A 52 -1.18 6.36 4.99
C LEU A 52 0.24 5.84 4.77
N THR A 53 0.90 5.42 5.85
CA THR A 53 2.21 4.76 5.81
C THR A 53 2.03 3.28 6.09
N TYR A 54 2.63 2.43 5.25
CA TYR A 54 2.52 1.00 5.42
C TYR A 54 3.75 0.25 4.89
N PHE A 55 3.88 -0.99 5.34
CA PHE A 55 4.99 -1.86 4.98
C PHE A 55 4.49 -3.14 4.32
N ILE A 56 5.23 -3.61 3.31
CA ILE A 56 5.03 -4.90 2.67
C ILE A 56 6.30 -5.72 2.80
N ALA A 57 6.17 -7.01 3.12
CA ALA A 57 7.27 -7.96 3.13
C ALA A 57 7.37 -8.70 1.79
N TRP A 58 8.58 -8.76 1.24
CA TRP A 58 8.91 -9.47 0.00
C TRP A 58 10.01 -10.48 0.24
N ASP A 59 9.94 -11.64 -0.44
CA ASP A 59 11.01 -12.63 -0.33
C ASP A 59 12.27 -12.16 -1.08
N SER A 60 12.07 -11.53 -2.24
CA SER A 60 13.10 -10.97 -3.12
C SER A 60 12.52 -9.86 -4.03
N LEU A 61 13.38 -9.18 -4.81
CA LEU A 61 12.91 -8.22 -5.83
C LEU A 61 12.08 -8.89 -6.93
N ALA A 62 12.43 -10.12 -7.32
CA ALA A 62 11.69 -10.87 -8.33
C ALA A 62 10.29 -11.28 -7.82
N ASP A 63 10.18 -11.67 -6.55
CA ASP A 63 8.90 -11.95 -5.89
C ASP A 63 8.00 -10.70 -5.88
N ARG A 64 8.58 -9.57 -5.49
CA ARG A 64 7.92 -8.27 -5.51
C ARG A 64 7.37 -7.94 -6.90
N GLU A 65 8.22 -8.00 -7.92
CA GLU A 65 7.84 -7.65 -9.30
C GLU A 65 6.71 -8.55 -9.81
N LYS A 66 6.83 -9.86 -9.61
CA LYS A 66 5.81 -10.84 -10.00
C LYS A 66 4.45 -10.53 -9.35
N LYS A 67 4.43 -10.37 -8.02
CA LYS A 67 3.18 -10.16 -7.27
C LYS A 67 2.57 -8.79 -7.52
N TRP A 68 3.38 -7.73 -7.59
CA TRP A 68 2.87 -6.39 -7.94
C TRP A 68 2.28 -6.36 -9.35
N THR A 69 2.97 -6.97 -10.33
CA THR A 69 2.47 -7.02 -11.71
C THR A 69 1.14 -7.75 -11.77
N ALA A 70 1.05 -8.93 -11.14
CA ALA A 70 -0.19 -9.70 -11.07
C ALA A 70 -1.34 -8.88 -10.44
N PHE A 71 -1.10 -8.26 -9.29
CA PHE A 71 -2.09 -7.41 -8.61
C PHE A 71 -2.51 -6.20 -9.45
N GLN A 72 -1.56 -5.48 -10.06
CA GLN A 72 -1.86 -4.29 -10.86
C GLN A 72 -2.64 -4.61 -12.13
N SER A 73 -2.41 -5.81 -12.70
CA SER A 73 -3.14 -6.31 -13.87
C SER A 73 -4.48 -6.96 -13.54
N ASP A 74 -4.81 -7.16 -12.25
CA ASP A 74 -6.06 -7.81 -11.86
C ASP A 74 -7.29 -6.97 -12.26
N PRO A 75 -8.22 -7.50 -13.06
CA PRO A 75 -9.43 -6.77 -13.46
C PRO A 75 -10.26 -6.27 -12.28
N ASP A 76 -10.31 -7.01 -11.17
CA ASP A 76 -11.04 -6.60 -9.97
C ASP A 76 -10.39 -5.39 -9.30
N TRP A 77 -9.05 -5.33 -9.33
CA TRP A 77 -8.30 -4.17 -8.87
C TRP A 77 -8.55 -2.96 -9.77
N ILE A 78 -8.44 -3.13 -11.08
CA ILE A 78 -8.63 -2.03 -12.05
C ILE A 78 -10.03 -1.43 -11.90
N ALA A 79 -11.06 -2.28 -11.91
CA ALA A 79 -12.45 -1.84 -11.74
C ALA A 79 -12.70 -1.24 -10.35
N GLY A 80 -12.21 -1.89 -9.29
CA GLY A 80 -12.37 -1.41 -7.93
C GLY A 80 -11.65 -0.08 -7.65
N ARG A 81 -10.47 0.11 -8.24
CA ARG A 81 -9.73 1.39 -8.18
C ARG A 81 -10.51 2.49 -8.88
N ALA A 82 -11.00 2.24 -10.10
CA ALA A 82 -11.80 3.20 -10.84
C ALA A 82 -13.04 3.62 -10.04
N ARG A 83 -13.81 2.66 -9.53
CA ARG A 83 -14.97 2.93 -8.67
C ARG A 83 -14.62 3.75 -7.43
N SER A 84 -13.50 3.44 -6.78
CA SER A 84 -13.06 4.18 -5.59
C SER A 84 -12.70 5.64 -5.89
N GLU A 85 -12.42 5.99 -7.14
CA GLU A 85 -12.00 7.34 -7.58
C GLU A 85 -13.07 8.04 -8.43
N GLU A 86 -14.30 7.53 -8.48
CA GLU A 86 -15.44 8.17 -9.17
C GLU A 86 -15.71 9.60 -8.65
N ASP A 87 -15.62 9.79 -7.32
CA ASP A 87 -15.74 11.11 -6.68
C ASP A 87 -14.45 11.95 -6.78
N GLY A 88 -13.55 11.60 -7.70
CA GLY A 88 -12.28 12.27 -7.97
C GLY A 88 -11.04 11.57 -7.42
N GLN A 89 -9.89 12.15 -7.73
CA GLN A 89 -8.58 11.63 -7.31
C GLN A 89 -8.50 11.51 -5.78
N ILE A 90 -7.83 10.46 -5.29
CA ILE A 90 -7.62 10.25 -3.85
C ILE A 90 -6.18 10.55 -3.45
N ILE A 91 -5.20 10.04 -4.19
CA ILE A 91 -3.78 10.11 -3.86
C ILE A 91 -3.13 11.21 -4.69
N ASP A 92 -2.49 12.15 -4.02
CA ASP A 92 -1.70 13.23 -4.62
C ASP A 92 -0.28 12.74 -4.96
N ASN A 93 0.37 12.08 -4.00
CA ASN A 93 1.74 11.61 -4.16
C ASN A 93 1.98 10.24 -3.50
N ILE A 94 2.90 9.47 -4.08
CA ILE A 94 3.34 8.17 -3.57
C ILE A 94 4.86 8.18 -3.44
N VAL A 95 5.35 7.83 -2.24
CA VAL A 95 6.78 7.51 -2.02
C VAL A 95 6.89 6.01 -1.72
N SER A 96 7.88 5.35 -2.31
CA SER A 96 8.23 3.95 -2.02
C SER A 96 9.73 3.83 -1.74
N GLN A 97 10.09 3.04 -0.73
CA GLN A 97 11.47 2.72 -0.39
C GLN A 97 11.60 1.22 -0.12
N LEU A 98 12.66 0.61 -0.68
CA LEU A 98 13.04 -0.77 -0.40
C LEU A 98 14.12 -0.78 0.67
N LEU A 99 13.85 -1.50 1.75
CA LEU A 99 14.62 -1.53 2.97
C LEU A 99 15.06 -2.97 3.25
N VAL A 100 16.29 -3.12 3.76
CA VAL A 100 16.80 -4.40 4.25
C VAL A 100 16.76 -4.36 5.78
N PRO A 101 16.05 -5.29 6.45
CA PRO A 101 16.08 -5.37 7.90
C PRO A 101 17.51 -5.55 8.43
N THR A 102 17.87 -4.82 9.48
CA THR A 102 19.15 -5.03 10.18
C THR A 102 19.12 -6.34 10.98
N ALA A 103 20.28 -6.81 11.43
CA ALA A 103 20.40 -8.08 12.15
C ALA A 103 19.61 -8.13 13.48
N PHE A 104 19.31 -6.98 14.07
CA PHE A 104 18.58 -6.84 15.35
C PHE A 104 17.13 -6.37 15.15
N SER A 105 16.63 -6.33 13.91
CA SER A 105 15.25 -5.94 13.63
C SER A 105 14.27 -7.03 14.05
N ALA A 106 13.15 -6.64 14.68
CA ALA A 106 12.07 -7.56 15.04
C ALA A 106 11.32 -8.13 13.82
N VAL A 107 11.47 -7.51 12.65
CA VAL A 107 10.84 -7.91 11.38
C VAL A 107 11.82 -8.62 10.45
N LYS A 108 12.87 -9.25 10.99
CA LYS A 108 13.81 -10.09 10.22
C LYS A 108 13.15 -11.39 9.76
#